data_AF-A0A0L0JRK6-F1
#
_entry.id   AF-A0A0L0JRK6-F1
#
_cell.length_a   1.000
_cell.length_b   1.000
_cell.length_c   1.000
_cell.angle_alpha   90.00
_cell.angle_beta   90.00
_cell.angle_gamma   90.00
#
_symmetry.space_group_name_H-M   'P 1'
#
loop_
_entity.id
_entity.type
_entity.pdbx_description
1 polymer ?
#
loop_
_entity_poly.entity_id
_entity_poly.type
_entity_poly.pdbx_seq_one_letter_code
_entity_poly.pdbx_strand_id
1 'polypeptide(L)'
;MSLGALFMSTTPASAYVGENFLRNWETGRCLDADNTGSIYTLPCQQGNAYQTWEPNYIRHSTYDMVQVKNKATGRCLHVNGGGYQKWKLGF
;
A
#
# COMPACT_ATOMS: atom_id res chain seq x y z
N MET A 1 14.65 -4.53 49.29
CA MET A 1 13.44 -5.24 48.86
C MET A 1 12.94 -4.56 47.59
N SER A 2 12.63 -5.39 46.59
CA SER A 2 12.29 -5.06 45.20
C SER A 2 11.02 -4.21 45.06
N LEU A 3 10.92 -3.44 43.95
CA LEU A 3 9.74 -3.17 43.11
C LEU A 3 10.10 -1.95 42.22
N GLY A 4 10.38 -2.03 40.91
CA GLY A 4 10.03 -3.03 39.91
C GLY A 4 8.64 -2.78 39.33
N ALA A 5 8.54 -1.94 38.30
CA ALA A 5 7.64 -2.10 37.14
C ALA A 5 7.74 -0.88 36.19
N LEU A 6 8.52 -1.03 35.13
CA LEU A 6 8.35 -0.22 33.92
C LEU A 6 7.01 -0.66 33.29
N PHE A 7 6.04 0.26 33.19
CA PHE A 7 4.83 0.02 32.41
C PHE A 7 5.24 -0.02 30.93
N MET A 8 5.43 -1.22 30.39
CA MET A 8 5.57 -1.43 28.96
C MET A 8 4.25 -1.03 28.29
N SER A 9 4.25 0.08 27.57
CA SER A 9 3.18 0.43 26.65
C SER A 9 3.18 -0.58 25.51
N THR A 10 2.39 -1.65 25.65
CA THR A 10 2.14 -2.60 24.55
C THR A 10 1.12 -1.99 23.60
N THR A 11 1.56 -1.11 22.70
CA THR A 11 0.81 -0.90 21.48
C THR A 11 1.07 -2.12 20.59
N PRO A 12 0.04 -2.87 20.16
CA PRO A 12 0.24 -3.73 19.01
C PRO A 12 0.68 -2.80 17.87
N ALA A 13 1.87 -3.03 17.32
CA ALA A 13 2.21 -2.45 16.04
C ALA A 13 1.24 -3.07 15.04
N SER A 14 0.15 -2.36 14.74
CA SER A 14 -0.64 -2.65 13.55
C SER A 14 0.37 -2.62 12.41
N ALA A 15 0.63 -3.78 11.81
CA ALA A 15 1.58 -3.90 10.71
C ALA A 15 0.93 -3.26 9.49
N TYR A 16 0.96 -1.93 9.46
CA TYR A 16 0.62 -1.16 8.28
C TYR A 16 1.56 -1.61 7.19
N VAL A 17 1.01 -2.11 6.09
CA VAL A 17 1.84 -2.40 4.91
C VAL A 17 2.32 -1.07 4.39
N GLY A 18 3.60 -0.77 4.62
CA GLY A 18 4.25 0.39 4.05
C GLY A 18 4.39 0.26 2.54
N GLU A 19 5.19 1.15 1.96
CA GLU A 19 5.55 1.10 0.55
C GLU A 19 5.98 -0.30 0.09
N ASN A 20 5.32 -0.85 -0.92
CA ASN A 20 5.64 -2.18 -1.44
C ASN A 20 5.30 -2.32 -2.94
N PHE A 21 5.69 -3.46 -3.53
CA PHE A 21 5.26 -3.86 -4.85
C PHE A 21 3.84 -4.41 -4.83
N LEU A 22 3.07 -4.09 -5.86
CA LEU A 22 1.83 -4.78 -6.19
C LEU A 22 2.13 -5.79 -7.29
N ARG A 23 2.40 -7.03 -6.89
CA ARG A 23 2.79 -8.12 -7.79
C ARG A 23 1.61 -9.00 -8.14
N ASN A 24 1.37 -9.19 -9.42
CA ASN A 24 0.42 -10.18 -9.90
C ASN A 24 0.98 -11.58 -9.61
N TRP A 25 0.24 -12.40 -8.88
CA TRP A 25 0.69 -13.73 -8.44
C TRP A 25 0.96 -14.67 -9.61
N GLU A 26 0.07 -14.69 -10.61
CA GLU A 26 0.11 -15.59 -11.76
C GLU A 26 1.31 -15.30 -12.69
N THR A 27 1.49 -14.04 -13.07
CA THR A 27 2.51 -13.63 -14.05
C THR A 27 3.82 -13.23 -13.40
N GLY A 28 3.83 -13.00 -12.08
CA GLY A 28 4.98 -12.48 -11.35
C GLY A 28 5.37 -11.03 -11.70
N ARG A 29 4.58 -10.32 -12.51
CA ARG A 29 4.84 -8.93 -12.92
C ARG A 29 4.37 -7.93 -11.87
N CYS A 30 5.05 -6.79 -11.78
CA CYS A 30 4.72 -5.71 -10.87
C CYS A 30 3.91 -4.62 -11.58
N LEU A 31 2.94 -4.04 -10.86
CA LEU A 31 2.20 -2.86 -11.29
C LEU A 31 3.14 -1.66 -11.37
N ASP A 32 3.13 -0.99 -12.51
CA ASP A 32 3.97 0.16 -12.85
C ASP A 32 3.08 1.32 -13.31
N ALA A 33 3.58 2.54 -13.15
CA ALA A 33 2.90 3.75 -13.57
C ALA A 33 3.87 4.68 -14.29
N ASP A 34 3.34 5.60 -15.08
CA ASP A 34 4.15 6.67 -15.67
C ASP A 34 3.63 8.07 -15.31
N ASN A 35 4.38 9.08 -15.73
CA ASN A 35 4.03 10.48 -15.47
C ASN A 35 2.80 10.96 -16.25
N THR A 36 2.31 10.19 -17.22
CA THR A 36 1.10 10.48 -18.00
C THR A 36 -0.16 9.97 -17.31
N GLY A 37 -0.01 9.13 -16.27
CA GLY A 37 -1.10 8.49 -15.55
C GLY A 37 -1.49 7.12 -16.13
N SER A 38 -0.69 6.57 -17.04
CA SER A 38 -0.89 5.21 -17.52
C SER A 38 -0.50 4.20 -16.45
N ILE A 39 -1.24 3.10 -16.41
CA ILE A 39 -1.02 1.98 -15.49
C ILE A 39 -0.85 0.71 -16.32
N TYR A 40 0.22 -0.03 -16.07
CA TYR A 40 0.55 -1.25 -16.79
C TYR A 40 1.36 -2.19 -15.88
N THR A 41 1.82 -3.33 -16.41
CA THR A 41 2.70 -4.23 -15.66
C THR A 41 4.03 -4.39 -16.37
N LEU A 42 5.11 -4.50 -15.60
CA LEU A 42 6.48 -4.78 -16.05
C LEU A 42 7.11 -5.88 -15.18
N PRO A 43 8.23 -6.49 -15.60
CA PRO A 43 9.06 -7.25 -14.67
C PRO A 43 9.38 -6.38 -13.44
N CYS A 44 9.38 -6.99 -12.26
CA CYS A 44 9.63 -6.28 -11.02
C CYS A 44 11.07 -5.75 -10.98
N GLN A 45 11.21 -4.44 -10.77
CA GLN A 45 12.49 -3.74 -10.73
C GLN A 45 12.73 -3.19 -9.33
N GLN A 46 13.66 -3.80 -8.59
CA GLN A 46 14.01 -3.38 -7.24
C GLN A 46 14.46 -1.91 -7.23
N GLY A 47 13.90 -1.11 -6.31
CA GLY A 47 14.21 0.32 -6.20
C GLY A 47 13.51 1.22 -7.22
N ASN A 48 12.71 0.67 -8.14
CA ASN A 48 11.92 1.49 -9.06
C ASN A 48 10.72 2.12 -8.32
N ALA A 49 10.78 3.44 -8.11
CA ALA A 49 9.70 4.19 -7.46
C ALA A 49 8.39 4.21 -8.27
N TYR A 50 8.43 4.01 -9.59
CA TYR A 50 7.23 3.86 -10.42
C TYR A 50 6.49 2.54 -10.17
N GLN A 51 7.16 1.54 -9.60
CA GLN A 51 6.56 0.28 -9.19
C GLN A 51 6.29 0.21 -7.68
N THR A 52 6.64 1.26 -6.93
CA THR A 52 6.43 1.30 -5.48
C THR A 52 5.11 1.97 -5.17
N TRP A 53 4.29 1.31 -4.37
CA TRP A 53 2.93 1.74 -4.03
C TRP A 53 2.76 1.83 -2.53
N GLU A 54 2.22 2.97 -2.08
CA GLU A 54 1.91 3.28 -0.70
C GLU A 54 0.38 3.16 -0.54
N PRO A 55 -0.14 2.20 0.26
CA PRO A 55 -1.51 2.33 0.71
C PRO A 55 -1.59 3.58 1.59
N ASN A 56 -2.68 4.33 1.50
CA ASN A 56 -2.99 5.51 2.29
C ASN A 56 -4.34 5.27 2.94
N TYR A 57 -4.33 5.04 4.25
CA TYR A 57 -5.53 4.78 5.03
C TYR A 57 -6.53 5.94 4.95
N ILE A 58 -7.78 5.62 4.68
CA ILE A 58 -8.90 6.58 4.65
C ILE A 58 -9.76 6.40 5.89
N ARG A 59 -10.31 5.20 6.07
CA ARG A 59 -11.20 4.85 7.19
C ARG A 59 -11.35 3.35 7.33
N HIS A 60 -11.70 2.91 8.52
CA HIS A 60 -12.01 1.53 8.87
C HIS A 60 -13.53 1.31 8.89
N SER A 61 -13.97 0.17 8.40
CA SER A 61 -15.35 -0.33 8.54
C SER A 61 -15.27 -1.84 8.80
N THR A 62 -15.88 -2.69 7.98
CA THR A 62 -15.60 -4.15 7.98
C THR A 62 -14.19 -4.48 7.46
N TYR A 63 -13.58 -3.54 6.75
CA TYR A 63 -12.24 -3.62 6.20
C TYR A 63 -11.66 -2.20 6.13
N ASP A 64 -10.34 -2.09 6.05
CA ASP A 64 -9.68 -0.82 5.79
C ASP A 64 -9.94 -0.39 4.35
N MET A 65 -10.39 0.84 4.20
CA MET A 65 -10.44 1.51 2.90
C MET A 65 -9.17 2.33 2.74
N VAL A 66 -8.36 1.97 1.75
CA VAL A 66 -7.13 2.66 1.42
C VAL A 66 -7.20 3.23 0.01
N GLN A 67 -6.59 4.40 -0.20
CA GLN A 67 -6.09 4.79 -1.51
C GLN A 67 -4.75 4.10 -1.74
N VAL A 68 -4.39 3.83 -2.98
CA VAL A 68 -3.09 3.26 -3.32
C VAL A 68 -2.35 4.30 -4.14
N LYS A 69 -1.34 4.92 -3.57
CA LYS A 69 -0.59 6.02 -4.17
C LYS A 69 0.72 5.52 -4.74
N ASN A 70 1.05 5.92 -5.96
CA ASN A 70 2.33 5.63 -6.56
C ASN A 70 3.41 6.53 -5.98
N LYS A 71 4.56 5.97 -5.61
CA LYS A 71 5.67 6.72 -5.00
C LYS A 71 6.31 7.72 -5.95
N ALA A 72 6.55 7.34 -7.22
CA ALA A 72 7.21 8.23 -8.18
C ALA A 72 6.30 9.38 -8.65
N THR A 73 5.06 9.07 -9.02
CA THR A 73 4.17 10.06 -9.66
C THR A 73 3.33 10.85 -8.64
N GLY A 74 3.22 10.36 -7.41
CA GLY A 74 2.34 10.92 -6.38
C GLY A 74 0.84 10.77 -6.66
N ARG A 75 0.44 10.10 -7.74
CA ARG A 75 -0.96 9.89 -8.13
C ARG A 75 -1.55 8.66 -7.44
N CYS A 76 -2.84 8.72 -7.15
CA CYS A 76 -3.59 7.56 -6.63
C CYS A 76 -4.10 6.69 -7.80
N LEU A 77 -3.99 5.38 -7.63
CA LEU A 77 -4.59 4.39 -8.52
C LEU A 77 -6.11 4.55 -8.53
N HIS A 78 -6.67 4.72 -9.73
CA HIS A 78 -8.10 4.95 -9.95
C HIS A 78 -8.53 4.33 -11.27
N VAL A 79 -9.82 3.98 -11.38
CA VAL A 79 -10.46 3.55 -12.62
C VAL A 79 -11.42 4.65 -13.07
N ASN A 80 -11.27 5.12 -14.32
CA ASN A 80 -12.15 6.13 -14.91
C ASN A 80 -13.62 5.69 -14.79
N GLY A 81 -14.45 6.52 -14.16
CA GLY A 81 -15.88 6.22 -13.90
C GLY A 81 -16.42 6.61 -12.52
N GLY A 82 -15.63 7.27 -11.67
CA GLY A 82 -16.13 7.96 -10.46
C GLY A 82 -16.45 7.08 -9.24
N GLY A 83 -16.32 5.76 -9.34
CA GLY A 83 -16.36 4.87 -8.18
C GLY A 83 -15.00 4.84 -7.48
N TYR A 84 -14.90 5.32 -6.24
CA TYR A 84 -13.71 5.11 -5.42
C TYR A 84 -13.44 3.60 -5.28
N GLN A 85 -12.25 3.15 -5.67
CA GLN A 85 -11.85 1.76 -5.48
C GLN A 85 -11.59 1.52 -3.99
N LYS A 86 -12.29 0.52 -3.43
CA LYS A 86 -12.06 0.05 -2.07
C LYS A 86 -11.14 -1.16 -2.14
N TRP A 87 -9.86 -0.94 -1.86
CA TRP A 87 -8.88 -2.02 -1.83
C TRP A 87 -8.88 -2.65 -0.44
N LYS A 88 -9.30 -3.91 -0.35
CA LYS A 88 -9.09 -4.72 0.86
C LYS A 88 -7.69 -5.32 0.78
N LEU A 89 -6.78 -4.86 1.63
CA LEU A 89 -5.53 -5.56 1.87
C LEU A 89 -5.84 -6.70 2.85
N GLY A 90 -5.69 -7.94 2.40
CA GLY A 90 -5.74 -9.11 3.26
C GLY A 90 -4.33 -9.43 3.74
N PHE A 91 -4.15 -9.55 5.05
CA PHE A 91 -2.95 -10.11 5.69
C PHE A 91 -3.32 -11.43 6.33
#